data_AF-A4I1K1-F1
#
_entry.id   AF-A4I1K1-F1
#
_cell.length_a   1.000
_cell.length_b   1.000
_cell.length_c   1.000
_cell.angle_alpha   90.00
_cell.angle_beta   90.00
_cell.angle_gamma   90.00
#
_symmetry.space_group_name_H-M   'P 1'
#
loop_
_entity.id
_entity.type
_entity.pdbx_description
1 polymer ?
#
loop_
_entity_poly.entity_id
_entity_poly.type
_entity_poly.pdbx_seq_one_letter_code
_entity_poly.pdbx_strand_id
1 'polypeptide(L)'
;MQPVQSNPSLMGLTQSEAVVLSEKLYHISNEGFMYCTKKCITHYGDDAIPYHPGEKACLDRCISKVRNGMYMAIDHKKEFEQKLRSGDLPYQWMKDAAAGNM
;
A
#
# COMPACT_ATOMS: atom_id res chain seq x y z
N MET A 1 8.06 -19.62 -20.64
CA MET A 1 7.51 -19.19 -19.34
C MET A 1 6.91 -20.41 -18.68
N GLN A 2 7.34 -20.78 -17.48
CA GLN A 2 6.67 -21.87 -16.76
C GLN A 2 5.23 -21.45 -16.43
N PRO A 3 4.25 -22.34 -16.57
CA PRO A 3 2.88 -22.06 -16.16
C PRO A 3 2.86 -21.80 -14.64
N VAL A 4 2.28 -20.67 -14.25
CA VAL A 4 2.12 -20.29 -12.84
C VAL A 4 1.20 -21.31 -12.17
N GLN A 5 1.76 -22.09 -11.25
CA GLN A 5 0.98 -23.07 -10.50
C GLN A 5 0.02 -22.36 -9.54
N SER A 6 -1.22 -22.87 -9.45
CA SER A 6 -2.19 -22.44 -8.45
C SER A 6 -1.61 -22.65 -7.06
N ASN A 7 -1.29 -21.58 -6.34
CA ASN A 7 -0.77 -21.68 -4.99
C ASN A 7 -1.90 -22.14 -4.05
N PRO A 8 -1.83 -23.35 -3.45
CA PRO A 8 -2.88 -23.89 -2.60
C PRO A 8 -3.12 -23.05 -1.33
N SER A 9 -2.20 -22.16 -0.95
CA SER A 9 -2.34 -21.31 0.24
C SER A 9 -3.35 -20.15 0.08
N LEU A 10 -3.88 -19.90 -1.13
CA LEU A 10 -4.82 -18.81 -1.41
C LEU A 10 -6.22 -19.34 -1.78
N MET A 11 -6.71 -20.34 -1.05
CA MET A 11 -8.07 -20.88 -1.25
C MET A 11 -9.13 -19.77 -1.13
N GLY A 12 -9.96 -19.63 -2.17
CA GLY A 12 -11.08 -18.70 -2.22
C GLY A 12 -10.84 -17.41 -3.01
N LEU A 13 -9.61 -17.13 -3.44
CA LEU A 13 -9.34 -16.06 -4.39
C LEU A 13 -9.40 -16.60 -5.82
N THR A 14 -10.06 -15.85 -6.69
CA THR A 14 -9.91 -16.04 -8.15
C THR A 14 -8.46 -15.77 -8.55
N GLN A 15 -8.01 -16.35 -9.67
CA GLN A 15 -6.63 -16.18 -10.13
C GLN A 15 -6.25 -14.71 -10.34
N SER A 16 -7.18 -13.89 -10.85
CA SER A 16 -6.97 -12.46 -11.01
C SER A 16 -6.82 -11.74 -9.67
N GLU A 17 -7.60 -12.09 -8.66
CA GLU A 17 -7.46 -11.52 -7.31
C GLU A 17 -6.12 -11.88 -6.66
N ALA A 18 -5.65 -13.12 -6.85
CA ALA A 18 -4.34 -13.54 -6.36
C ALA A 18 -3.20 -12.73 -7.00
N VAL A 19 -3.28 -12.48 -8.32
CA VAL A 19 -2.32 -11.63 -9.04
C VAL A 19 -2.35 -10.20 -8.51
N VAL A 20 -3.54 -9.59 -8.41
CA VAL A 20 -3.70 -8.22 -7.89
C VAL A 20 -3.20 -8.10 -6.45
N LEU A 21 -3.44 -9.10 -5.61
CA LEU A 21 -2.93 -9.12 -4.23
C LEU A 21 -1.40 -9.22 -4.20
N SER A 22 -0.81 -10.06 -5.06
CA SER A 22 0.64 -10.21 -5.16
C SER A 22 1.33 -8.93 -5.65
N GLU A 23 0.72 -8.23 -6.61
CA GLU A 23 1.21 -6.96 -7.13
C GLU A 23 1.14 -5.86 -6.05
N LYS A 24 0.02 -5.77 -5.32
CA LYS A 24 -0.09 -4.85 -4.17
C LYS A 24 1.00 -5.13 -3.15
N LEU A 25 1.17 -6.38 -2.74
CA LEU A 25 2.22 -6.80 -1.80
C LEU A 25 3.62 -6.41 -2.31
N TYR A 26 3.88 -6.62 -3.60
CA TYR A 26 5.14 -6.20 -4.22
C TYR A 26 5.35 -4.68 -4.14
N HIS A 27 4.36 -3.85 -4.48
CA HIS A 27 4.50 -2.39 -4.37
C HIS A 27 4.78 -1.93 -2.93
N ILE A 28 4.07 -2.50 -1.94
CA ILE A 28 4.25 -2.11 -0.54
C ILE A 28 5.61 -2.56 -0.02
N SER A 29 5.95 -3.82 -0.25
CA SER A 29 7.16 -4.42 0.30
C SER A 29 8.39 -3.96 -0.45
N ASN A 30 8.39 -4.00 -1.79
CA ASN A 30 9.57 -3.69 -2.59
C ASN A 30 9.71 -2.19 -2.85
N GLU A 31 8.70 -1.53 -3.44
CA GLU A 31 8.84 -0.09 -3.76
C GLU A 31 8.87 0.76 -2.50
N GLY A 32 8.04 0.44 -1.51
CA GLY A 32 8.07 1.08 -0.19
C GLY A 32 9.44 0.94 0.48
N PHE A 33 10.02 -0.27 0.49
CA PHE A 33 11.36 -0.49 1.02
C PHE A 33 12.42 0.27 0.23
N MET A 34 12.40 0.21 -1.11
CA MET A 34 13.39 0.90 -1.95
C MET A 34 13.31 2.42 -1.80
N TYR A 35 12.11 2.99 -1.68
CA TYR A 35 11.91 4.39 -1.35
C TYR A 35 12.55 4.74 0.00
N CYS A 36 12.26 3.95 1.04
CA CYS A 36 12.79 4.20 2.37
C CYS A 36 14.31 4.01 2.43
N THR A 37 14.86 2.99 1.77
CA THR A 37 16.30 2.76 1.67
C THR A 37 17.00 3.94 0.99
N LYS A 38 16.47 4.44 -0.15
CA LYS A 38 17.01 5.62 -0.83
C LYS A 38 16.97 6.88 0.02
N LYS A 39 15.98 7.01 0.91
CA LYS A 39 15.81 8.20 1.76
C LYS A 39 16.63 8.13 3.05
N CYS A 40 16.82 6.95 3.60
CA CYS A 40 17.38 6.76 4.94
C CYS A 40 18.80 6.25 4.95
N ILE A 41 19.24 5.51 3.93
CA ILE A 41 20.60 4.99 3.84
C ILE A 41 21.41 5.96 3.00
N THR A 42 22.33 6.69 3.64
CA THR A 42 23.21 7.65 2.97
C THR A 42 24.62 7.10 2.82
N HIS A 43 25.03 6.18 3.69
CA HIS A 43 26.36 5.56 3.66
C HIS A 43 26.26 4.09 3.25
N TYR A 44 26.63 3.79 2.02
CA TYR A 44 27.08 2.45 1.62
C TYR A 44 28.60 2.43 1.73
N GLY A 45 29.13 2.28 2.94
CA GLY A 45 30.57 2.10 3.17
C GLY A 45 30.85 0.67 3.62
N ASP A 46 32.01 0.13 3.26
CA ASP A 46 32.45 -1.21 3.69
C ASP A 46 32.51 -1.35 5.23
N ASP A 47 32.68 -0.23 5.96
CA ASP A 47 32.67 -0.15 7.43
C ASP A 47 31.28 0.17 8.03
N ALA A 48 30.23 0.26 7.21
CA ALA A 48 28.86 0.50 7.68
C ALA A 48 28.21 -0.82 8.13
N ILE A 49 28.63 -1.39 9.26
CA ILE A 49 27.97 -2.57 9.84
C ILE A 49 26.70 -2.16 10.61
N PRO A 50 25.49 -2.64 10.23
CA PRO A 50 24.90 -2.61 8.89
C PRO A 50 24.23 -1.25 8.56
N TYR A 51 24.11 -0.33 9.53
CA TYR A 51 23.50 1.00 9.37
C TYR A 51 23.97 1.89 10.53
N HIS A 52 24.19 3.20 10.32
CA HIS A 52 24.28 4.10 11.46
C HIS A 52 22.95 4.04 12.25
N PRO A 53 22.94 4.12 13.60
CA PRO A 53 21.71 4.05 14.39
C PRO A 53 20.60 5.01 13.93
N GLY A 54 20.99 6.19 13.41
CA GLY A 54 20.07 7.15 12.82
C GLY A 54 19.45 6.70 11.49
N GLU A 55 20.22 6.03 10.63
CA GLU A 55 19.74 5.49 9.35
C GLU A 55 18.76 4.34 9.57
N LYS A 56 19.07 3.43 10.49
CA LYS A 56 18.16 2.35 10.89
C LYS A 56 16.85 2.93 11.45
N ALA A 57 16.93 3.88 12.38
CA ALA A 57 15.75 4.51 12.95
C ALA A 57 14.92 5.25 11.88
N CYS A 58 15.56 5.87 10.90
CA CYS A 58 14.88 6.46 9.75
C CYS A 58 14.15 5.38 8.94
N LEU A 59 14.84 4.29 8.58
CA LEU A 59 14.31 3.21 7.77
C LEU A 59 13.08 2.57 8.44
N ASP A 60 13.18 2.21 9.72
CA ASP A 60 12.10 1.62 10.51
C ASP A 60 10.87 2.55 10.56
N ARG A 61 11.09 3.85 10.81
CA ARG A 61 10.00 4.86 10.84
C ARG A 61 9.38 5.06 9.47
N CYS A 62 10.18 5.06 8.40
CA CYS A 62 9.71 5.22 7.04
C CYS A 62 8.83 4.03 6.63
N ILE A 63 9.31 2.80 6.82
CA ILE A 63 8.56 1.59 6.50
C ILE A 63 7.24 1.54 7.29
N SER A 64 7.28 1.91 8.58
CA SER A 64 6.08 2.01 9.42
C SER A 64 5.05 3.00 8.83
N LYS A 65 5.50 4.18 8.36
CA LYS A 65 4.62 5.17 7.71
C LYS A 65 4.02 4.63 6.41
N VAL A 66 4.82 3.98 5.55
CA VAL A 66 4.33 3.39 4.30
C VAL A 66 3.25 2.34 4.59
N ARG A 67 3.53 1.43 5.53
CA ARG A 67 2.58 0.39 5.94
C ARG A 67 1.29 0.97 6.53
N ASN A 68 1.41 1.92 7.46
CA ASN A 68 0.24 2.52 8.11
C ASN A 68 -0.57 3.36 7.11
N GLY A 69 0.09 4.11 6.23
CA GLY A 69 -0.56 4.89 5.17
C GLY A 69 -1.36 3.99 4.22
N MET A 70 -0.83 2.81 3.88
CA MET A 70 -1.56 1.82 3.09
C MET A 70 -2.79 1.28 3.82
N TYR A 71 -2.69 0.92 5.10
CA TYR A 71 -3.86 0.48 5.87
C TYR A 71 -4.91 1.58 6.00
N MET A 72 -4.49 2.82 6.26
CA MET A 72 -5.40 3.97 6.26
C MET A 72 -6.10 4.15 4.91
N ALA A 73 -5.39 3.99 3.80
CA ALA A 73 -5.99 4.07 2.46
C ALA A 73 -7.02 2.96 2.22
N ILE A 74 -6.75 1.73 2.71
CA ILE A 74 -7.71 0.62 2.64
C ILE A 74 -8.95 0.91 3.48
N ASP A 75 -8.78 1.35 4.71
CA ASP A 75 -9.90 1.60 5.62
C ASP A 75 -10.75 2.77 5.12
N HIS A 76 -10.12 3.84 4.63
CA HIS A 76 -10.84 4.96 4.05
C HIS A 76 -11.59 4.57 2.77
N LYS A 77 -11.01 3.70 1.93
CA LYS A 77 -11.72 3.15 0.76
C LYS A 77 -12.95 2.36 1.19
N LYS A 78 -12.84 1.49 2.20
CA LYS A 78 -13.97 0.71 2.71
C LYS A 78 -15.07 1.60 3.26
N GLU A 79 -14.71 2.60 4.07
CA GLU A 79 -15.65 3.58 4.61
C GLU A 79 -16.37 4.35 3.50
N PHE A 80 -15.62 4.78 2.49
CA PHE A 80 -16.16 5.46 1.32
C PHE A 80 -17.16 4.57 0.54
N GLU A 81 -16.79 3.31 0.26
CA GLU A 81 -17.68 2.35 -0.40
C GLU A 81 -18.94 2.05 0.43
N GLN A 82 -18.84 2.01 1.76
CA GLN A 82 -19.98 1.83 2.64
C GLN A 82 -20.93 3.02 2.59
N LYS A 83 -20.42 4.26 2.65
CA LYS A 83 -21.23 5.47 2.51
C LYS A 83 -21.96 5.53 1.17
N LEU A 84 -21.27 5.20 0.08
CA LEU A 84 -21.92 5.13 -1.23
C LEU A 84 -23.06 4.10 -1.26
N ARG A 85 -22.89 2.94 -0.61
CA ARG A 85 -23.95 1.91 -0.51
C ARG A 85 -25.12 2.33 0.37
N SER A 86 -24.92 3.17 1.38
CA SER A 86 -26.01 3.74 2.18
C SER A 86 -26.73 4.89 1.48
N GLY A 87 -26.27 5.32 0.30
CA GLY A 87 -26.79 6.50 -0.40
C GLY A 87 -26.21 7.81 0.12
N ASP A 88 -25.27 7.75 1.06
CA ASP A 88 -24.54 8.92 1.53
C ASP A 88 -23.48 9.31 0.49
N LEU A 89 -23.60 10.50 -0.07
CA LEU A 89 -22.59 11.09 -0.95
C LEU A 89 -21.58 11.85 -0.09
N PRO A 90 -20.38 11.30 0.17
CA PRO A 90 -19.49 11.83 1.22
C PRO A 90 -18.85 13.17 0.85
N TYR A 91 -18.64 13.44 -0.43
CA TYR A 91 -18.00 14.68 -0.90
C TYR A 91 -19.04 15.63 -1.48
N GLN A 92 -18.82 16.94 -1.27
CA GLN A 92 -19.75 17.98 -1.73
C GLN A 92 -19.99 17.92 -3.23
N TRP A 93 -18.93 17.72 -4.01
CA TRP A 93 -19.00 17.59 -5.47
C TRP A 93 -19.93 16.44 -5.91
N MET A 94 -20.00 15.34 -5.15
CA MET A 94 -20.93 14.24 -5.45
C MET A 94 -22.38 14.64 -5.20
N LYS A 95 -22.63 15.37 -4.11
CA LYS A 95 -23.96 15.91 -3.79
C LYS A 95 -24.41 16.91 -4.85
N ASP A 96 -23.50 17.78 -5.27
CA ASP A 96 -23.75 18.78 -6.31
C ASP A 96 -24.06 18.10 -7.66
N ALA A 97 -23.29 17.07 -8.05
CA ALA A 97 -23.57 16.27 -9.24
C ALA A 97 -24.92 15.55 -9.17
N ALA A 98 -25.27 14.95 -8.02
CA ALA A 98 -26.56 14.29 -7.81
C ALA A 98 -27.75 15.27 -7.80
N ALA A 99 -27.52 16.52 -7.40
CA ALA A 99 -28.50 17.60 -7.46
C ALA A 99 -28.60 18.27 -8.85
N GLY A 100 -27.75 17.87 -9.81
CA GLY A 100 -27.72 18.44 -11.17
C GLY A 100 -27.03 19.80 -11.28
N ASN A 101 -26.12 20.14 -10.35
CA ASN A 101 -25.40 21.42 -10.32
C ASN A 101 -24.02 21.38 -11.01
N MET A 102 -23.74 20.33 -11.80
CA MET A 102 -22.54 20.18 -12.65
C MET A 102 -22.95 19.89 -14.08
#